data_AF-A0A967P0E6-F1
#
_entry.id   AF-A0A967P0E6-F1
#
_cell.length_a   1.000
_cell.length_b   1.000
_cell.length_c   1.000
_cell.angle_alpha   90.00
_cell.angle_beta   90.00
_cell.angle_gamma   90.00
#
_symmetry.space_group_name_H-M   'P 1'
#
loop_
_entity.id
_entity.type
_entity.pdbx_description
1 polymer ?
#
loop_
_entity_poly.entity_id
_entity_poly.type
_entity_poly.pdbx_seq_one_letter_code
_entity_poly.pdbx_strand_id
1 'polypeptide(L)' 'AKQFGIADSVFSETDTHIHVPEGAIAKDGPSAGVAMVVSLASLYTGRPVSKTAAMTGEITLRGDVLPV' A
#
# COMPACT_ATOMS: atom_id res chain seq x y z
N ALA A 1 4.06 2.33 -12.14
CA ALA A 1 5.04 3.34 -11.67
C ALA A 1 5.05 4.61 -12.53
N LYS A 2 5.36 4.51 -13.83
CA LYS A 2 5.49 5.67 -14.74
C LYS A 2 4.33 6.69 -14.74
N GLN A 3 3.08 6.23 -14.72
CA GLN A 3 1.88 7.12 -14.67
C GLN A 3 1.80 7.95 -13.37
N PHE A 4 2.45 7.50 -12.30
CA PHE A 4 2.53 8.20 -11.03
C PHE A 4 3.83 9.01 -10.86
N GLY A 5 4.67 9.09 -11.91
CA GLY A 5 5.96 9.78 -11.84
C GLY A 5 7.02 9.09 -10.98
N ILE A 6 6.83 7.79 -10.67
CA ILE A 6 7.80 7.01 -9.90
C ILE A 6 8.85 6.43 -10.85
N ALA A 7 10.13 6.68 -10.57
CA ALA A 7 11.24 6.11 -11.32
C ALA A 7 11.43 4.62 -10.96
N ASP A 8 11.62 3.76 -11.97
CA ASP A 8 11.71 2.31 -11.73
C ASP A 8 12.96 1.91 -10.92
N SER A 9 14.04 2.70 -10.96
CA SER A 9 15.28 2.44 -10.20
C SER A 9 15.08 2.48 -8.69
N VAL A 10 14.06 3.21 -8.19
CA VAL A 10 13.82 3.36 -6.75
C VAL A 10 13.54 2.01 -6.07
N PHE A 11 12.93 1.07 -6.80
CA PHE A 11 12.60 -0.24 -6.26
C PHE A 11 13.83 -1.15 -6.10
N SER A 12 14.92 -0.87 -6.81
CA SER A 12 16.20 -1.59 -6.67
C SER A 12 17.20 -0.90 -5.74
N GLU A 13 17.03 0.41 -5.52
CA GLU A 13 17.94 1.23 -4.71
C GLU A 13 17.47 1.40 -3.26
N THR A 14 16.21 1.06 -2.97
CA THR A 14 15.59 1.29 -1.66
C THR A 14 14.89 0.03 -1.15
N ASP A 15 15.19 -0.34 0.08
CA ASP A 15 14.44 -1.37 0.80
C ASP A 15 13.14 -0.79 1.37
N THR A 16 12.04 -1.52 1.21
CA THR A 16 10.74 -1.16 1.81
C THR A 16 10.47 -2.02 3.03
N HIS A 17 10.18 -1.38 4.16
CA HIS A 17 9.69 -2.05 5.35
C HIS A 17 8.24 -1.65 5.63
N ILE A 18 7.33 -2.62 5.66
CA ILE A 18 5.92 -2.40 5.97
C ILE A 18 5.66 -2.82 7.41
N HIS A 19 5.31 -1.84 8.25
CA HIS A 19 4.86 -2.11 9.62
C HIS A 19 3.34 -2.05 9.70
N VAL A 20 2.73 -3.13 10.16
CA VAL A 20 1.33 -3.13 10.58
C VAL A 20 1.31 -3.14 12.12
N PRO A 21 0.73 -2.13 12.79
CA PRO A 21 0.75 -1.98 14.25
C PRO A 21 0.20 -3.18 15.02
N GLU A 22 0.32 -3.21 16.35
CA GLU A 22 -0.23 -4.29 17.21
C GLU A 22 0.32 -5.69 16.87
N GLY A 23 1.62 -5.83 16.66
CA GLY A 23 2.25 -7.09 16.19
C GLY A 23 2.01 -8.34 17.06
N ALA A 24 1.54 -8.17 18.31
CA ALA A 24 1.14 -9.28 19.18
C ALA A 24 -0.22 -9.90 18.79
N ILE A 25 -1.04 -9.18 18.03
CA ILE A 25 -2.34 -9.63 17.53
C ILE A 25 -2.15 -10.09 16.08
N ALA A 26 -2.46 -11.35 15.81
CA ALA A 26 -2.42 -11.92 14.47
C ALA A 26 -3.32 -11.10 13.52
N LYS A 27 -2.74 -10.68 12.40
CA LYS A 27 -3.45 -9.97 11.34
C LYS A 27 -3.48 -10.88 10.14
N ASP A 28 -4.55 -11.66 10.08
CA ASP A 28 -4.82 -12.56 8.99
C ASP A 28 -5.80 -11.93 8.01
N GLY A 29 -5.59 -12.19 6.72
CA GLY A 29 -6.52 -11.84 5.66
C GLY A 29 -6.01 -10.76 4.69
N PRO A 30 -6.41 -10.84 3.41
CA PRO A 30 -5.96 -9.94 2.35
C PRO A 30 -6.65 -8.56 2.39
N SER A 31 -7.58 -8.33 3.32
CA SER A 31 -8.47 -7.16 3.36
C SER A 31 -7.77 -5.81 3.59
N ALA A 32 -6.49 -5.81 3.98
CA ALA A 32 -5.67 -4.59 4.07
C ALA A 32 -4.94 -4.25 2.75
N GLY A 33 -5.17 -5.00 1.67
CA GLY A 33 -4.50 -4.86 0.38
C GLY A 33 -4.51 -3.43 -0.17
N VAL A 34 -5.69 -2.81 -0.19
CA VAL A 34 -5.85 -1.41 -0.66
C VAL A 34 -5.06 -0.43 0.22
N ALA A 35 -5.08 -0.62 1.55
CA ALA A 35 -4.37 0.26 2.47
C ALA A 35 -2.84 0.18 2.28
N MET A 36 -2.31 -1.01 2.02
CA MET A 36 -0.88 -1.20 1.73
C MET A 36 -0.48 -0.53 0.42
N VAL A 37 -1.27 -0.72 -0.66
CA VAL A 37 -0.99 -0.09 -1.96
C VAL A 37 -1.00 1.44 -1.87
N VAL A 38 -1.98 2.03 -1.17
CA VAL A 38 -2.04 3.49 -0.98
C VAL A 38 -0.86 3.99 -0.15
N SER A 39 -0.43 3.24 0.86
CA SER A 39 0.75 3.59 1.67
C SER A 39 2.03 3.60 0.84
N LEU A 40 2.23 2.59 -0.02
CA LEU A 40 3.38 2.54 -0.93
C LEU A 40 3.32 3.64 -2.00
N ALA A 41 2.15 3.89 -2.59
CA ALA A 41 1.97 4.98 -3.55
C ALA A 41 2.29 6.33 -2.90
N SER A 42 1.85 6.56 -1.66
CA SER A 42 2.18 7.76 -0.89
C SER A 42 3.69 7.89 -0.65
N LEU A 43 4.33 6.81 -0.18
CA LEU A 43 5.78 6.77 0.08
C LEU A 43 6.59 7.14 -1.17
N TYR A 44 6.30 6.52 -2.32
CA TYR A 44 7.07 6.70 -3.54
C TYR A 44 6.74 7.96 -4.33
N THR A 45 5.57 8.57 -4.11
CA THR A 45 5.20 9.84 -4.78
C THR A 45 5.38 11.07 -3.90
N GLY A 46 5.64 10.89 -2.60
CA GLY A 46 5.69 11.98 -1.62
C GLY A 46 4.33 12.65 -1.37
N ARG A 47 3.23 12.05 -1.82
CA ARG A 47 1.87 12.61 -1.68
C ARG A 47 1.23 12.12 -0.38
N PRO A 48 0.80 12.99 0.54
CA PRO A 48 0.22 12.56 1.81
C PRO A 48 -1.14 11.90 1.63
N VAL A 49 -1.40 10.84 2.41
CA VAL A 49 -2.72 10.18 2.49
C VAL A 49 -3.67 11.04 3.35
N SER A 50 -4.95 11.06 3.00
CA SER A 50 -5.98 11.74 3.80
C SER A 50 -6.11 11.10 5.18
N LYS A 51 -6.14 11.92 6.23
CA LYS A 51 -6.29 11.48 7.63
C LYS A 51 -7.73 11.10 8.00
N THR A 52 -8.70 11.39 7.15
CA THR A 52 -10.13 11.15 7.40
C THR A 52 -10.71 10.00 6.60
N ALA A 53 -9.87 9.28 5.84
CA ALA A 53 -10.28 8.15 5.03
C ALA A 53 -9.87 6.83 5.70
N ALA A 54 -10.81 5.89 5.80
CA ALA A 54 -10.53 4.50 6.15
C ALA A 54 -10.59 3.64 4.88
N MET A 55 -9.82 2.55 4.84
CA MET A 55 -9.69 1.69 3.67
C MET A 55 -9.76 0.22 4.07
N THR A 56 -10.47 -0.57 3.28
CA THR A 56 -10.50 -2.03 3.33
C THR A 56 -10.72 -2.55 1.91
N GLY A 57 -10.27 -3.77 1.63
CA GLY A 57 -10.37 -4.42 0.33
C GLY A 57 -9.12 -5.24 0.02
N GLU A 58 -9.35 -6.43 -0.53
CA GLU A 58 -8.31 -7.21 -1.20
C GLU A 58 -8.00 -6.60 -2.57
N ILE A 59 -6.74 -6.64 -2.99
CA ILE A 59 -6.27 -6.05 -4.25
C ILE A 59 -5.59 -7.13 -5.12
N THR A 60 -5.95 -7.18 -6.40
CA THR A 60 -5.30 -8.08 -7.36
C THR A 60 -4.05 -7.45 -7.98
N LEU A 61 -3.18 -8.25 -8.62
CA LEU A 61 -2.04 -7.74 -9.40
C LEU A 61 -2.45 -6.88 -10.60
N ARG A 62 -3.70 -6.98 -11.05
CA ARG A 62 -4.25 -6.13 -12.12
C ARG A 62 -4.84 -4.82 -11.59
N GLY A 63 -4.97 -4.68 -10.27
CA GLY A 63 -5.51 -3.49 -9.61
C GLY A 63 -7.00 -3.56 -9.31
N ASP A 64 -7.64 -4.73 -9.41
CA ASP A 64 -9.05 -4.90 -9.06
C ASP A 64 -9.22 -5.00 -7.55
N VAL A 65 -10.20 -4.30 -6.99
CA VAL A 65 -10.57 -4.39 -5.57
C VAL A 65 -11.66 -5.45 -5.41
N LEU A 66 -11.39 -6.47 -4.62
CA LEU A 66 -12.33 -7.56 -4.36
C LEU A 66 -13.18 -7.27 -3.11
N PRO A 67 -14.42 -7.78 -3.05
CA PRO A 67 -15.28 -7.68 -1.86
C PRO A 67 -14.63 -8.36 -0.65
N VAL A 68 -14.85 -7.78 0.53
CA VAL A 68 -14.41 -8.27 1.85
C VAL A 68 -15.55 -8.27 2.84
#